data_AF-A0A8S3PM47-F1
#
_entry.id   AF-A0A8S3PM47-F1
#
_cell.length_a   1.000
_cell.length_b   1.000
_cell.length_c   1.000
_cell.angle_alpha   90.00
_cell.angle_beta   90.00
_cell.angle_gamma   90.00
#
_symmetry.space_group_name_H-M   'P 1'
#
loop_
_entity.id
_entity.type
_entity.pdbx_description
1 polymer ?
#
loop_
_entity_poly.entity_id
_entity_poly.type
_entity_poly.pdbx_seq_one_letter_code
_entity_poly.pdbx_strand_id
1 'polypeptide(L)'
;MPNVYDYLGSLKCSKPSNVRGRKLINMSATDLNCNKETVVNFQVVVLSIITITLVIITLLTIYFRNMIKVILFTRLNINCPCEHRSVTVDEKEYDAFIAYSEKDVDWVIHTALPKLESEDAGRACRLCLHHRDFIVGNTIADNIFYSVENSYHTILLITNDFLKK
;
A
#
# COMPACT_ATOMS: atom_id res chain seq x y z
N MET A 1 -65.47 41.90 -26.75
CA MET A 1 -64.36 41.18 -27.41
C MET A 1 -64.40 39.74 -26.90
N PRO A 2 -64.52 38.72 -27.77
CA PRO A 2 -64.55 37.33 -27.32
C PRO A 2 -63.20 36.94 -26.70
N ASN A 3 -63.26 36.25 -25.56
CA ASN A 3 -62.08 35.89 -24.78
C ASN A 3 -61.33 34.78 -25.54
N VAL A 4 -60.12 35.07 -26.01
CA VAL A 4 -59.34 34.19 -26.93
C VAL A 4 -59.09 32.80 -26.33
N TYR A 5 -59.18 32.65 -25.01
CA TYR A 5 -58.81 31.46 -24.27
C TYR A 5 -59.95 30.48 -23.95
N ASP A 6 -61.15 30.70 -24.49
CA ASP A 6 -62.34 29.90 -24.16
C ASP A 6 -62.17 28.39 -24.50
N TYR A 7 -61.34 28.10 -25.51
CA TYR A 7 -61.01 26.72 -25.91
C TYR A 7 -60.29 25.91 -24.83
N LEU A 8 -59.59 26.55 -23.88
CA LEU A 8 -58.84 25.87 -22.82
C LEU A 8 -59.77 25.06 -21.88
N GLY A 9 -61.03 25.48 -21.72
CA GLY A 9 -62.02 24.77 -20.88
C GLY A 9 -62.50 23.44 -21.47
N SER A 10 -62.23 23.20 -22.76
CA SER A 10 -62.58 21.96 -23.47
C SER A 10 -61.44 20.93 -23.51
N LEU A 11 -60.21 21.36 -23.22
CA LEU A 11 -59.03 20.50 -23.29
C LEU A 11 -59.02 19.49 -22.15
N LYS A 12 -58.80 18.22 -22.52
CA LYS A 12 -58.72 17.09 -21.60
C LYS A 12 -57.31 16.50 -21.61
N CYS A 13 -56.85 16.03 -20.45
CA CYS A 13 -55.57 15.37 -20.34
C CYS A 13 -55.60 13.99 -21.04
N SER A 14 -54.62 13.72 -21.90
CA SER A 14 -54.46 12.40 -22.54
C SER A 14 -53.48 11.50 -21.78
N LYS A 15 -52.46 12.10 -21.15
CA LYS A 15 -51.45 11.48 -20.28
C LYS A 15 -51.21 12.36 -19.06
N PRO A 16 -50.71 11.81 -17.93
CA PRO A 16 -50.56 10.39 -17.60
C PRO A 16 -51.90 9.67 -17.33
N SER A 17 -51.89 8.32 -17.28
CA SER A 17 -53.11 7.49 -17.19
C SER A 17 -53.97 7.76 -15.95
N ASN A 18 -53.35 8.22 -14.86
CA ASN A 18 -53.99 8.61 -13.60
C ASN A 18 -54.86 9.88 -13.70
N VAL A 19 -54.63 10.75 -14.69
CA VAL A 19 -55.38 12.01 -14.89
C VAL A 19 -56.08 12.08 -16.25
N ARG A 20 -56.10 10.97 -17.00
CA ARG A 20 -56.68 10.91 -18.34
C ARG A 20 -58.17 11.26 -18.32
N GLY A 21 -58.58 12.18 -19.19
CA GLY A 21 -59.96 12.64 -19.33
C GLY A 21 -60.37 13.79 -18.41
N ARG A 22 -59.54 14.17 -17.41
CA ARG A 22 -59.78 15.39 -16.61
C ARG A 22 -59.58 16.64 -17.46
N LYS A 23 -60.33 17.70 -17.15
CA LYS A 23 -60.17 19.02 -17.78
C LYS A 23 -58.94 19.72 -17.25
N LEU A 24 -58.22 20.42 -18.12
CA LEU A 24 -56.99 21.14 -17.77
C LEU A 24 -57.21 22.19 -16.67
N ILE A 25 -58.36 22.88 -16.70
CA ILE A 25 -58.74 23.91 -15.72
C ILE A 25 -58.98 23.38 -14.30
N ASN A 26 -59.18 22.06 -14.15
CA ASN A 26 -59.46 21.43 -12.86
C ASN A 26 -58.24 20.70 -12.30
N MET A 27 -57.04 20.90 -12.87
CA MET A 27 -55.80 20.33 -12.34
C MET A 27 -55.25 21.18 -11.20
N SER A 28 -54.80 20.53 -10.13
CA SER A 28 -54.06 21.17 -9.04
C SER A 28 -52.55 21.07 -9.28
N ALA A 29 -51.74 21.94 -8.65
CA ALA A 29 -50.28 21.88 -8.70
C ALA A 29 -49.71 20.51 -8.28
N THR A 30 -50.43 19.78 -7.42
CA THR A 30 -50.11 18.40 -7.02
C THR A 30 -50.24 17.39 -8.15
N ASP A 31 -51.18 17.60 -9.08
CA ASP A 31 -51.43 16.68 -10.20
C ASP A 31 -50.36 16.79 -11.30
N LEU A 32 -49.72 17.96 -11.41
CA LEU A 32 -48.62 18.18 -12.35
C LEU A 32 -47.28 17.65 -11.84
N ASN A 33 -47.21 17.26 -10.56
CA ASN A 33 -46.01 16.79 -9.84
C ASN A 33 -44.71 17.36 -10.42
N CYS A 34 -44.64 18.70 -10.52
CA CYS A 34 -43.48 19.43 -11.03
C CYS A 34 -42.32 19.45 -10.02
N ASN A 35 -42.46 18.76 -8.89
CA ASN A 35 -41.33 18.47 -8.04
C ASN A 35 -40.48 17.46 -8.77
N LYS A 36 -39.29 17.90 -9.19
CA LYS A 36 -38.16 17.00 -9.38
C LYS A 36 -37.85 16.41 -8.00
N GLU A 37 -38.66 15.45 -7.55
CA GLU A 37 -38.23 14.56 -6.50
C GLU A 37 -37.02 13.85 -7.08
N THR A 38 -35.84 14.36 -6.78
CA THR A 38 -34.62 13.58 -6.85
C THR A 38 -34.84 12.45 -5.88
N VAL A 39 -35.41 11.35 -6.36
CA VAL A 39 -35.48 10.08 -5.63
C VAL A 39 -34.03 9.61 -5.55
N VAL A 40 -33.31 10.16 -4.57
CA VAL A 40 -31.97 9.72 -4.23
C VAL A 40 -32.17 8.31 -3.73
N ASN A 41 -31.91 7.34 -4.61
CA ASN A 41 -32.10 5.94 -4.29
C ASN A 41 -31.20 5.61 -3.10
N PHE A 42 -31.80 5.17 -1.98
CA PHE A 42 -31.10 4.85 -0.75
C PHE A 42 -29.92 3.89 -0.99
N GLN A 43 -30.08 2.98 -1.97
CA GLN A 43 -29.02 2.08 -2.39
C GLN A 43 -27.79 2.81 -2.96
N VAL A 44 -27.99 3.88 -3.74
CA VAL A 44 -26.89 4.67 -4.32
C VAL A 44 -26.12 5.42 -3.23
N VAL A 45 -26.82 5.94 -2.22
CA VAL A 45 -26.17 6.61 -1.07
C VAL A 45 -25.32 5.63 -0.29
N VAL A 46 -25.86 4.46 0.03
CA VAL A 46 -25.13 3.42 0.78
C VAL A 46 -23.87 2.99 0.00
N LEU A 47 -23.98 2.75 -1.31
CA LEU A 47 -22.83 2.41 -2.15
C LEU A 47 -21.78 3.53 -2.20
N SER A 48 -22.21 4.79 -2.28
CA SER A 48 -21.29 5.94 -2.26
C SER A 48 -20.52 6.03 -0.94
N ILE A 49 -21.17 5.75 0.19
CA ILE A 49 -20.52 5.78 1.50
C ILE A 49 -19.49 4.64 1.61
N ILE A 50 -19.84 3.42 1.18
CA ILE A 50 -18.94 2.27 1.21
C ILE A 50 -17.70 2.51 0.33
N THR A 51 -17.89 3.07 -0.86
CA THR A 51 -16.75 3.37 -1.75
C THR A 51 -15.83 4.43 -1.15
N ILE A 52 -16.39 5.49 -0.56
CA ILE A 52 -15.59 6.53 0.11
C ILE A 52 -14.82 5.95 1.31
N THR A 53 -15.45 5.11 2.14
CA THR A 53 -14.75 4.51 3.28
C THR A 53 -13.62 3.57 2.85
N LEU A 54 -13.83 2.76 1.81
CA LEU A 54 -12.77 1.90 1.25
C LEU A 54 -11.60 2.71 0.70
N VAL A 55 -11.87 3.82 0.01
CA VAL A 55 -10.82 4.74 -0.49
C VAL A 55 -10.03 5.33 0.67
N ILE A 56 -10.69 5.78 1.73
CA ILE A 56 -10.00 6.33 2.91
C ILE A 56 -9.14 5.26 3.59
N ILE A 57 -9.66 4.04 3.79
CA ILE A 57 -8.91 2.94 4.41
C ILE A 57 -7.68 2.58 3.58
N THR A 58 -7.83 2.49 2.25
CA THR A 58 -6.70 2.19 1.36
C THR A 58 -5.65 3.29 1.39
N LEU A 59 -6.04 4.57 1.36
CA LEU A 59 -5.12 5.70 1.49
C LEU A 59 -4.38 5.68 2.84
N LEU A 60 -5.08 5.44 3.94
CA LEU A 60 -4.46 5.30 5.26
C LEU A 60 -3.48 4.12 5.30
N THR A 61 -3.84 2.99 4.69
CA THR A 61 -2.98 1.80 4.63
C THR A 61 -1.72 2.08 3.80
N ILE A 62 -1.83 2.84 2.70
CA ILE A 62 -0.68 3.27 1.89
C ILE A 62 0.19 4.25 2.67
N TYR A 63 -0.42 5.24 3.34
CA TYR A 63 0.31 6.23 4.14
C TYR A 63 1.07 5.58 5.29
N PHE A 64 0.43 4.65 6.01
CA PHE A 64 1.04 3.93 7.13
C PHE A 64 1.73 2.64 6.72
N ARG A 65 1.97 2.39 5.42
CA ARG A 65 2.45 1.09 4.91
C ARG A 65 3.73 0.62 5.60
N ASN A 66 4.66 1.53 5.85
CA ASN A 66 5.94 1.19 6.49
C ASN A 66 5.77 0.88 7.98
N MET A 67 4.95 1.65 8.70
CA MET A 67 4.63 1.38 10.10
C MET A 67 3.86 0.06 10.27
N ILE A 68 2.89 -0.20 9.39
CA ILE A 68 2.12 -1.46 9.39
C ILE A 68 3.06 -2.65 9.14
N LYS A 69 4.00 -2.56 8.19
CA LYS A 69 5.01 -3.61 7.95
C LYS A 69 5.85 -3.89 9.20
N VAL A 70 6.34 -2.85 9.86
CA VAL A 70 7.15 -2.99 11.09
C VAL A 70 6.32 -3.63 12.21
N ILE A 71 5.07 -3.20 12.40
CA ILE A 71 4.17 -3.77 13.40
C ILE A 71 3.83 -5.23 13.08
N LEU A 72 3.54 -5.55 11.82
CA LEU A 72 3.21 -6.91 11.39
C LEU A 72 4.39 -7.87 11.61
N PHE A 73 5.60 -7.42 11.26
CA PHE A 73 6.82 -8.18 11.48
C PHE A 73 7.12 -8.37 12.97
N THR A 74 7.03 -7.30 13.78
CA THR A 74 7.40 -7.34 15.20
C THR A 74 6.35 -7.96 16.13
N ARG A 75 5.06 -7.84 15.80
CA ARG A 75 3.95 -8.28 16.68
C ARG A 75 3.29 -9.58 16.24
N LEU A 76 3.20 -9.82 14.94
CA LEU A 76 2.49 -10.98 14.38
C LEU A 76 3.44 -12.04 13.81
N ASN A 77 4.75 -11.76 13.78
CA ASN A 77 5.79 -12.65 13.25
C ASN A 77 5.50 -13.12 11.80
N ILE A 78 4.70 -12.32 11.07
CA ILE A 78 4.36 -12.60 9.67
C ILE A 78 5.48 -12.00 8.84
N ASN A 79 6.33 -12.87 8.31
CA ASN A 79 7.35 -12.48 7.35
C ASN A 79 6.65 -12.16 6.03
N CYS A 80 6.39 -10.88 5.74
CA CYS A 80 5.92 -10.47 4.42
C CYS A 80 7.06 -10.65 3.42
N PRO A 81 6.99 -11.57 2.44
CA PRO A 81 8.10 -11.86 1.53
C PRO A 81 8.40 -10.76 0.49
N CYS A 82 7.85 -9.56 0.68
CA CYS A 82 7.70 -8.57 -0.37
C CYS A 82 8.61 -7.37 -0.13
N GLU A 83 9.90 -7.59 -0.28
CA GLU A 83 10.76 -6.63 -0.95
C GLU A 83 11.49 -7.36 -2.08
N HIS A 84 10.76 -7.60 -3.18
CA HIS A 84 11.43 -7.70 -4.46
C HIS A 84 11.90 -6.29 -4.80
N ARG A 85 13.08 -5.96 -4.29
CA ARG A 85 13.71 -4.67 -4.50
C ARG A 85 13.88 -4.51 -6.00
N SER A 86 13.31 -3.43 -6.55
CA SER A 86 13.43 -3.09 -7.96
C SER A 86 14.90 -2.95 -8.33
N VAL A 87 15.44 -4.01 -8.92
CA VAL A 87 16.79 -4.15 -9.48
C VAL A 87 16.97 -3.07 -10.53
N THR A 88 17.54 -1.92 -10.16
CA THR A 88 17.88 -0.85 -11.10
C THR A 88 19.20 -0.14 -10.77
N VAL A 89 19.97 -0.60 -9.78
CA VAL A 89 21.34 -0.14 -9.53
C VAL A 89 22.13 -1.38 -9.17
N ASP A 90 22.99 -1.82 -10.09
CA ASP A 90 23.96 -2.93 -10.05
C ASP A 90 23.58 -4.13 -9.17
N GLU A 91 23.42 -5.30 -9.78
CA GLU A 91 23.27 -6.56 -9.03
C GLU A 91 24.47 -6.75 -8.11
N LYS A 92 24.30 -6.35 -6.84
CA LYS A 92 25.35 -6.49 -5.84
C LYS A 92 25.62 -7.97 -5.56
N GLU A 93 26.89 -8.30 -5.39
CA GLU A 93 27.37 -9.66 -5.15
C GLU A 93 26.82 -10.22 -3.83
N TYR A 94 26.66 -9.35 -2.83
CA TYR A 94 26.22 -9.73 -1.48
C TYR A 94 24.94 -9.00 -1.06
N ASP A 95 24.13 -9.69 -0.26
CA ASP A 95 22.94 -9.13 0.38
C ASP A 95 23.32 -8.27 1.59
N ALA A 96 24.33 -8.68 2.36
CA ALA A 96 24.91 -7.87 3.42
C ALA A 96 26.39 -8.15 3.70
N PHE A 97 27.14 -7.12 4.10
CA PHE A 97 28.47 -7.22 4.69
C PHE A 97 28.38 -7.16 6.22
N ILE A 98 29.10 -8.05 6.92
CA ILE A 98 29.14 -8.04 8.40
C ILE A 98 30.48 -7.47 8.87
N ALA A 99 30.42 -6.35 9.58
CA ALA A 99 31.56 -5.74 10.27
C ALA A 99 31.55 -6.16 11.75
N TYR A 100 32.62 -6.84 12.17
CA TYR A 100 32.76 -7.44 13.51
C TYR A 100 34.23 -7.41 13.97
N SER A 101 34.48 -7.59 15.27
CA SER A 101 35.83 -7.69 15.83
C SER A 101 36.43 -9.06 15.55
N GLU A 102 37.76 -9.17 15.39
CA GLU A 102 38.43 -10.46 15.23
C GLU A 102 38.15 -11.43 16.40
N LYS A 103 37.86 -10.89 17.60
CA LYS A 103 37.52 -11.71 18.77
C LYS A 103 36.11 -12.32 18.69
N ASP A 104 35.25 -11.81 17.80
CA ASP A 104 33.89 -12.29 17.62
C ASP A 104 33.77 -13.28 16.45
N VAL A 105 34.87 -13.63 15.78
CA VAL A 105 34.91 -14.53 14.60
C VAL A 105 34.18 -15.84 14.86
N ASP A 106 34.50 -16.52 15.97
CA ASP A 106 33.94 -17.82 16.29
C ASP A 106 32.41 -17.77 16.41
N TRP A 107 31.89 -16.71 17.04
CA TRP A 107 30.45 -16.52 17.17
C TRP A 107 29.80 -16.23 15.81
N VAL A 108 30.43 -15.39 14.98
CA VAL A 108 29.92 -15.06 13.65
C VAL A 108 29.86 -16.31 12.76
N ILE A 109 30.92 -17.10 12.71
CA ILE A 109 31.00 -18.29 11.85
C ILE A 109 30.07 -19.41 12.34
N HIS A 110 30.03 -19.68 13.65
CA HIS A 110 29.30 -20.83 14.17
C HIS A 110 27.85 -20.53 14.52
N THR A 111 27.47 -19.26 14.71
CA THR A 111 26.11 -18.90 15.15
C THR A 111 25.40 -17.97 14.18
N ALA A 112 26.03 -16.88 13.76
CA ALA A 112 25.35 -15.88 12.91
C ALA A 112 25.19 -16.40 11.47
N LEU A 113 26.26 -16.93 10.89
CA LEU A 113 26.29 -17.41 9.52
C LEU A 113 25.24 -18.51 9.26
N PRO A 114 25.13 -19.59 10.09
CA PRO A 114 24.17 -20.66 9.84
C PRO A 114 22.72 -20.22 10.05
N LYS A 115 22.46 -19.10 10.75
CA LYS A 115 21.11 -18.56 10.94
C LYS A 115 20.69 -17.61 9.83
N LEU A 116 21.65 -16.96 9.17
CA LEU A 116 21.41 -15.94 8.16
C LEU A 116 21.54 -16.47 6.73
N GLU A 117 22.44 -17.43 6.49
CA GLU A 117 22.60 -18.08 5.18
C GLU A 117 21.72 -19.34 5.02
N SER A 118 21.07 -19.85 6.07
CA SER A 118 20.22 -21.03 5.96
C SER A 118 18.89 -20.76 5.26
N GLU A 119 18.42 -21.76 4.51
CA GLU A 119 17.13 -21.71 3.81
C GLU A 119 15.92 -21.66 4.75
N ASP A 120 16.10 -22.02 6.03
CA ASP A 120 15.05 -21.98 7.06
C ASP A 120 14.48 -20.56 7.26
N ALA A 121 15.22 -19.51 6.87
CA ALA A 121 14.78 -18.11 6.90
C ALA A 121 13.93 -17.69 5.67
N GLY A 122 13.63 -18.62 4.75
CA GLY A 122 12.81 -18.40 3.56
C GLY A 122 13.57 -17.93 2.30
N ARG A 123 14.82 -17.44 2.45
CA ARG A 123 15.77 -17.16 1.36
C ARG A 123 17.19 -17.15 1.95
N ALA A 124 18.12 -17.88 1.32
CA ALA A 124 19.54 -17.82 1.69
C ALA A 124 20.09 -16.41 1.42
N CYS A 125 20.53 -15.72 2.47
CA CYS A 125 21.18 -14.42 2.39
C CYS A 125 22.66 -14.62 2.01
N ARG A 126 23.16 -13.93 0.98
CA ARG A 126 24.59 -13.98 0.62
C ARG A 126 25.35 -12.98 1.48
N LEU A 127 26.18 -13.46 2.41
CA LEU A 127 26.94 -12.60 3.31
C LEU A 127 28.39 -12.41 2.86
N CYS A 128 28.90 -11.19 3.00
CA CYS A 128 30.33 -10.88 2.86
C CYS A 128 30.98 -10.82 4.24
N LEU A 129 32.06 -11.59 4.44
CA LEU A 129 32.82 -11.69 5.68
C LEU A 129 34.29 -11.39 5.43
N HIS A 130 34.89 -10.59 6.31
CA HIS A 130 36.31 -10.23 6.14
C HIS A 130 37.28 -11.40 6.27
N HIS A 131 36.94 -12.46 7.03
CA HIS A 131 37.76 -13.66 7.14
C HIS A 131 37.66 -14.62 5.94
N ARG A 132 36.63 -14.48 5.09
CA ARG A 132 36.33 -15.43 4.00
C ARG A 132 36.53 -14.80 2.62
N ASP A 133 36.06 -13.58 2.46
CA ASP A 133 35.82 -12.97 1.14
C ASP A 133 36.82 -11.84 0.79
N PHE A 134 37.74 -11.50 1.71
CA PHE A 134 38.75 -10.47 1.44
C PHE A 134 39.80 -10.95 0.44
N ILE A 135 40.07 -10.11 -0.56
CA ILE A 135 41.03 -10.41 -1.61
C ILE A 135 42.44 -10.20 -1.04
N VAL A 136 43.24 -11.28 -1.07
CA VAL A 136 44.64 -11.25 -0.66
C VAL A 136 45.43 -10.37 -1.64
N GLY A 137 46.23 -9.43 -1.11
CA GLY A 137 47.03 -8.49 -1.90
C GLY A 137 46.47 -7.07 -1.95
N ASN A 138 45.20 -6.87 -1.60
CA ASN A 138 44.63 -5.54 -1.37
C ASN A 138 44.83 -5.08 0.08
N THR A 139 44.75 -3.78 0.32
CA THR A 139 44.76 -3.28 1.71
C THR A 139 43.44 -3.64 2.41
N ILE A 140 43.48 -3.75 3.73
CA ILE A 140 42.27 -4.00 4.54
C ILE A 140 41.21 -2.92 4.28
N ALA A 141 41.63 -1.66 4.12
CA ALA A 141 40.73 -0.55 3.84
C ALA A 141 40.04 -0.71 2.48
N ASP A 142 40.78 -1.10 1.44
CA ASP A 142 40.22 -1.33 0.10
C ASP A 142 39.23 -2.48 0.08
N ASN A 143 39.55 -3.58 0.79
CA ASN A 143 38.65 -4.72 0.91
C ASN A 143 37.36 -4.34 1.67
N ILE A 144 37.44 -3.54 2.73
CA ILE A 144 36.24 -3.03 3.42
C ILE A 144 35.41 -2.17 2.48
N PHE A 145 36.04 -1.27 1.73
CA PHE A 145 35.34 -0.40 0.78
C PHE A 145 34.62 -1.23 -0.30
N TYR A 146 35.31 -2.22 -0.89
CA TYR A 146 34.74 -3.15 -1.85
C TYR A 146 33.56 -3.93 -1.27
N SER A 147 33.69 -4.47 -0.05
CA SER A 147 32.62 -5.22 0.61
C SER A 147 31.39 -4.36 0.90
N VAL A 148 31.58 -3.09 1.28
CA VAL A 148 30.47 -2.14 1.51
C VAL A 148 29.81 -1.74 0.19
N GLU A 149 30.59 -1.48 -0.86
CA GLU A 149 30.10 -1.10 -2.18
C GLU A 149 29.30 -2.24 -2.83
N ASN A 150 29.78 -3.47 -2.72
CA ASN A 150 29.17 -4.67 -3.30
C ASN A 150 28.19 -5.40 -2.38
N SER A 151 27.75 -4.77 -1.29
CA SER A 151 26.67 -5.26 -0.42
C SER A 151 25.45 -4.33 -0.42
N TYR A 152 24.24 -4.89 -0.42
CA TYR A 152 23.02 -4.06 -0.30
C TYR A 152 22.89 -3.41 1.08
N HIS A 153 23.40 -4.08 2.11
CA HIS A 153 23.36 -3.64 3.49
C HIS A 153 24.70 -3.87 4.21
N THR A 154 24.96 -3.14 5.28
CA THR A 154 26.08 -3.38 6.18
C THR A 154 25.54 -3.60 7.59
N ILE A 155 25.88 -4.73 8.19
CA ILE A 155 25.49 -5.13 9.54
C ILE A 155 26.70 -4.92 10.45
N LEU A 156 26.53 -4.09 11.48
CA LEU A 156 27.56 -3.83 12.48
C LEU A 156 27.31 -4.68 13.72
N LEU A 157 28.20 -5.62 14.02
CA LEU A 157 28.15 -6.39 15.26
C LEU A 157 28.82 -5.60 16.38
N ILE A 158 28.03 -4.84 17.12
CA ILE A 158 28.52 -3.99 18.21
C ILE A 158 28.70 -4.84 19.47
N THR A 159 29.95 -5.22 19.76
CA THR A 159 30.38 -5.86 21.01
C THR A 159 31.32 -4.94 21.79
N ASN A 160 31.62 -5.31 23.04
CA ASN A 160 32.66 -4.61 23.80
C ASN A 160 34.02 -4.67 23.11
N ASP A 161 34.32 -5.75 22.39
CA ASP A 161 35.56 -5.92 21.65
C ASP A 161 35.55 -5.24 20.28
N PHE A 162 34.37 -4.97 19.71
CA PHE A 162 34.23 -4.10 18.53
C PHE A 162 34.59 -2.65 18.83
N LEU A 163 34.24 -2.17 20.04
CA LEU A 163 34.51 -0.79 20.47
C LEU A 163 35.92 -0.59 21.02
N LYS A 164 36.63 -1.68 21.33
CA LYS A 164 38.02 -1.63 21.81
C LYS A 164 38.94 -1.65 20.59
N LYS A 165 39.69 -0.57 20.44
CA LYS A 165 40.68 -0.38 19.39
C LYS A 165 41.86 -1.33 19.53
#